data_AF-A0A2M7VHW7-F1
#
_entry.id   AF-A0A2M7VHW7-F1
#
_cell.length_a   1.000
_cell.length_b   1.000
_cell.length_c   1.000
_cell.angle_alpha   90.00
_cell.angle_beta   90.00
_cell.angle_gamma   90.00
#
_symmetry.space_group_name_H-M   'P 1'
#
loop_
_entity.id
_entity.type
_entity.pdbx_description
1 polymer ?
#
loop_
_entity_poly.entity_id
_entity_poly.type
_entity_poly.pdbx_seq_one_letter_code
_entity_poly.pdbx_strand_id
1 'polypeptide(L)' 'MKVSIIIPVKEINDYIRESIPKILGMDYSDFEVLIFPDMASAEFFPKTRIIPTGKVGPSQKRNLALRYATGEILAFLDDD' A
#
# COMPACT_ATOMS: atom_id res chain seq x y z
N MET A 1 -3.98 13.36 12.97
CA MET A 1 -2.71 13.03 12.30
C MET A 1 -2.97 11.73 11.59
N LYS A 2 -2.99 11.74 10.25
CA LYS A 2 -3.30 10.56 9.44
C LYS A 2 -2.03 9.88 8.92
N VAL A 3 -2.00 8.54 8.87
CA VAL A 3 -0.87 7.77 8.33
C VAL A 3 -1.20 7.20 6.94
N SER A 4 -0.28 7.32 5.98
CA SER A 4 -0.34 6.58 4.71
C SER A 4 0.64 5.41 4.75
N ILE A 5 0.12 4.20 4.73
CA ILE A 5 0.90 2.97 4.68
C ILE A 5 1.14 2.62 3.22
N ILE A 6 2.40 2.57 2.80
CA ILE A 6 2.83 2.43 1.41
C ILE A 6 3.51 1.09 1.24
N ILE A 7 2.94 0.25 0.36
CA ILE A 7 3.40 -1.12 0.12
C ILE A 7 3.76 -1.31 -1.37
N PRO A 8 5.04 -1.18 -1.76
CA PRO A 8 5.47 -1.39 -3.14
C PRO A 8 5.70 -2.88 -3.42
N VAL A 9 4.93 -3.46 -4.35
CA VAL A 9 4.97 -4.93 -4.62
C VAL A 9 5.03 -5.20 -6.10
N LYS A 10 5.62 -6.31 -6.56
CA LYS A 10 5.51 -6.67 -7.99
C LYS A 10 4.07 -7.04 -8.34
N GLU A 11 3.44 -7.83 -7.50
CA GLU A 11 2.06 -8.27 -7.63
C GLU A 11 1.44 -8.47 -6.24
N ILE A 12 0.12 -8.54 -6.17
CA ILE A 12 -0.55 -8.89 -4.92
C ILE A 12 -0.36 -10.39 -4.68
N ASN A 13 0.49 -10.72 -3.71
CA ASN A 13 0.86 -12.08 -3.33
C ASN A 13 0.15 -12.52 -2.04
N ASP A 14 0.47 -13.71 -1.54
CA ASP A 14 -0.19 -14.28 -0.36
C ASP A 14 0.20 -13.54 0.94
N TYR A 15 1.42 -13.00 1.01
CA TYR A 15 1.82 -12.17 2.15
C TYR A 15 0.99 -10.89 2.26
N ILE A 16 0.66 -10.24 1.13
CA ILE A 16 -0.25 -9.10 1.15
C ILE A 16 -1.65 -9.50 1.62
N ARG A 17 -2.17 -10.64 1.14
CA ARG A 17 -3.48 -11.15 1.58
C ARG A 17 -3.51 -11.46 3.08
N GLU A 18 -2.39 -11.87 3.65
CA GLU A 18 -2.24 -12.12 5.08
C GLU A 18 -2.04 -10.84 5.91
N SER A 19 -1.23 -9.91 5.42
CA SER A 19 -0.80 -8.71 6.15
C SER A 19 -1.87 -7.63 6.19
N ILE A 20 -2.63 -7.43 5.11
CA ILE A 20 -3.65 -6.38 5.06
C ILE A 20 -4.72 -6.53 6.16
N PRO A 21 -5.31 -7.72 6.41
CA PRO A 21 -6.24 -7.90 7.53
C PRO A 21 -5.63 -7.54 8.90
N LYS A 22 -4.34 -7.83 9.13
CA LYS A 22 -3.65 -7.48 10.37
C LYS A 22 -3.47 -5.97 10.51
N ILE A 23 -3.07 -5.30 9.44
CA ILE A 23 -2.97 -3.83 9.38
C ILE A 23 -4.35 -3.20 9.63
N LEU A 24 -5.41 -3.76 9.05
CA LEU A 24 -6.78 -3.29 9.24
C LEU A 24 -7.31 -3.48 10.67
N GLY A 25 -6.73 -4.42 11.43
CA GLY A 25 -7.07 -4.70 12.82
C GLY A 25 -6.24 -3.95 13.87
N MET A 26 -5.37 -3.01 13.47
CA MET A 26 -4.59 -2.22 14.42
C MET A 26 -5.47 -1.27 15.26
N ASP A 27 -5.08 -1.05 16.52
CA ASP A 27 -5.79 -0.13 17.45
C ASP A 27 -5.84 1.32 16.95
N TYR A 28 -4.86 1.72 16.14
CA TYR A 28 -4.81 3.03 15.52
C TYR A 28 -5.62 3.06 14.22
N SER A 29 -6.66 3.88 14.14
CA SER A 29 -7.67 3.80 13.07
C SER A 29 -7.53 4.82 11.93
N ASP A 30 -6.78 5.90 12.11
CA ASP A 30 -6.67 7.03 11.17
C ASP A 30 -5.55 6.82 10.14
N PHE A 31 -5.76 5.86 9.25
CA PHE A 31 -4.80 5.53 8.20
C PHE A 31 -5.46 5.16 6.88
N GLU A 32 -4.68 5.22 5.81
CA GLU A 32 -4.97 4.60 4.52
C GLU A 32 -3.85 3.65 4.11
N VAL A 33 -4.17 2.69 3.25
CA VAL A 33 -3.18 1.77 2.67
C VAL A 33 -3.10 2.02 1.16
N LEU A 34 -1.88 2.17 0.64
CA LEU A 34 -1.59 2.34 -0.77
C LEU A 34 -0.68 1.20 -1.23
N ILE A 35 -1.20 0.35 -2.11
CA ILE A 35 -0.46 -0.78 -2.68
C ILE A 35 -0.11 -0.44 -4.12
N PHE A 36 1.16 -0.62 -4.50
CA PHE A 36 1.68 -0.26 -5.82
C PHE A 36 2.16 -1.51 -6.59
N PRO A 37 1.24 -2.34 -7.14
CA PRO A 37 1.61 -3.48 -7.97
C PRO A 37 2.10 -3.04 -9.37
N ASP A 38 2.84 -3.92 -10.06
CA ASP A 38 3.22 -3.67 -11.46
C ASP A 38 2.00 -3.66 -12.38
N MET A 39 1.03 -4.53 -12.10
CA MET A 39 -0.19 -4.69 -12.90
C MET A 39 -1.44 -4.44 -12.07
N ALA A 40 -2.56 -4.14 -12.75
CA ALA A 40 -3.84 -4.01 -12.08
C ALA A 40 -4.22 -5.32 -11.39
N SER A 41 -4.87 -5.21 -10.22
CA SER A 41 -5.44 -6.33 -9.50
C SER A 41 -6.93 -6.07 -9.26
N ALA A 42 -7.73 -7.13 -9.24
CA ALA A 42 -9.15 -7.10 -8.92
C ALA A 42 -9.42 -7.26 -7.41
N GLU A 43 -8.37 -7.47 -6.61
CA GLU A 43 -8.46 -7.56 -5.15
C GLU A 43 -9.04 -6.27 -4.57
N PHE A 44 -9.81 -6.42 -3.50
CA PHE A 44 -10.39 -5.29 -2.79
C PHE A 44 -10.20 -5.47 -1.29
N PHE A 45 -9.65 -4.43 -0.66
CA PHE A 45 -9.50 -4.35 0.79
C PHE A 45 -10.06 -3.02 1.30
N PRO A 46 -10.71 -2.99 2.48
CA PRO A 46 -11.12 -1.75 3.12
C PRO A 46 -9.94 -0.78 3.30
N LYS A 47 -10.22 0.54 3.26
CA LYS A 47 -9.23 1.62 3.44
C LYS A 47 -8.00 1.53 2.52
N THR A 48 -8.06 0.72 1.46
CA THR A 48 -6.91 0.41 0.61
C THR A 48 -7.15 0.90 -0.80
N ARG A 49 -6.12 1.48 -1.41
CA ARG A 49 -6.10 1.84 -2.83
C ARG A 49 -4.97 1.08 -3.51
N ILE A 50 -5.32 0.39 -4.58
CA ILE A 50 -4.37 -0.38 -5.40
C ILE A 50 -4.12 0.44 -6.67
N ILE A 51 -2.88 0.89 -6.86
CA ILE A 51 -2.49 1.82 -7.93
C ILE A 51 -1.42 1.13 -8.78
N PRO A 52 -1.78 0.57 -9.95
CA PRO A 52 -0.83 -0.10 -10.80
C PRO A 52 0.19 0.89 -11.39
N THR A 53 1.46 0.51 -11.37
CA THR A 53 2.57 1.41 -11.77
C THR A 53 3.26 1.01 -13.07
N GLY A 54 2.96 -0.16 -13.61
CA GLY A 54 3.83 -0.83 -14.58
C GLY A 54 5.08 -1.42 -13.91
N LYS A 55 5.93 -2.06 -14.72
CA LYS A 55 7.18 -2.72 -14.28
C LYS A 55 8.26 -1.68 -13.94
N VAL A 56 8.15 -1.06 -12.78
CA VAL A 56 9.11 -0.07 -12.27
C VAL A 56 9.70 -0.51 -10.93
N GLY A 57 10.89 0.00 -10.61
CA GLY A 57 11.57 -0.34 -9.37
C GLY A 57 10.88 0.23 -8.11
N PRO A 58 11.15 -0.34 -6.92
CA PRO A 58 10.56 0.11 -5.65
C PRO A 58 10.74 1.60 -5.37
N SER A 59 11.90 2.19 -5.69
CA SER A 59 12.15 3.62 -5.50
C SER A 59 11.18 4.51 -6.29
N GLN A 60 10.83 4.11 -7.52
CA GLN A 60 9.86 4.86 -8.33
C GLN A 60 8.45 4.74 -7.76
N LYS A 61 8.08 3.56 -7.25
CA LYS A 61 6.80 3.34 -6.56
C LYS A 61 6.68 4.20 -5.31
N ARG A 62 7.75 4.29 -4.51
CA ARG A 62 7.82 5.16 -3.32
C ARG A 62 7.66 6.64 -3.70
N ASN A 63 8.32 7.10 -4.76
CA ASN A 63 8.16 8.47 -5.27
C ASN A 63 6.72 8.74 -5.75
N LEU A 64 6.10 7.76 -6.41
CA LEU A 64 4.72 7.86 -6.85
C LEU A 64 3.78 7.97 -5.65
N ALA A 65 4.02 7.19 -4.60
CA ALA A 65 3.22 7.19 -3.39
C ALA A 65 3.11 8.57 -2.74
N LEU A 66 4.16 9.41 -2.82
CA LEU A 66 4.13 10.79 -2.33
C LEU A 66 3.05 11.65 -2.99
N ARG A 67 2.62 11.32 -4.22
CA ARG A 67 1.57 12.04 -4.95
C ARG A 67 0.16 11.57 -4.58
N TYR A 68 0.03 10.33 -4.10
CA TYR A 68 -1.27 9.71 -3.82
C TYR A 68 -1.61 9.67 -2.33
N ALA A 69 -0.59 9.70 -1.47
CA ALA A 69 -0.72 9.75 -0.03
C ALA A 69 -1.40 11.03 0.42
N THR A 70 -2.32 10.88 1.37
CA THR A 70 -3.07 11.99 1.99
C THR A 70 -2.79 12.11 3.48
N GLY A 71 -2.06 11.16 4.06
CA GLY A 71 -1.60 11.20 5.44
C GLY A 71 -0.43 12.16 5.65
N GLU A 72 -0.37 12.71 6.86
CA GLU A 72 0.71 13.57 7.35
C GLU A 72 2.00 12.76 7.61
N ILE A 73 1.86 11.47 7.94
CA ILE A 73 2.95 10.53 8.12
C ILE A 73 2.92 9.51 6.99
N LEU A 74 4.11 9.17 6.48
CA LEU A 74 4.30 8.10 5.51
C LEU A 74 5.02 6.94 6.17
N ALA A 75 4.41 5.76 6.15
CA ALA A 75 5.00 4.52 6.63
C ALA A 75 5.23 3.59 5.43
N PHE A 76 6.47 3.14 5.23
CA PHE A 76 6.81 2.20 4.17
C PHE A 76 6.89 0.80 4.76
N LEU A 77 6.17 -0.14 4.17
CA LEU A 77 6.22 -1.57 4.49
C LEU A 77 6.58 -2.33 3.22
N ASP A 78 7.42 -3.34 3.35
CA ASP A 78 7.67 -4.30 2.28
C ASP A 78 6.60 -5.41 2.33
N ASP A 79 6.58 -6.30 1.33
CA ASP A 79 5.57 -7.35 1.23
C ASP A 79 5.87 -8.59 2.08
N ASP A 80 7.04 -8.71 2.71
CA ASP A 80 7.49 -9.83 3.55
C ASP A 80 7.67 -9.51 5.04
#